data_AF-A0A946AGW2-F1
#
_entry.id   AF-A0A946AGW2-F1
#
_cell.length_a   1.000
_cell.length_b   1.000
_cell.length_c   1.000
_cell.angle_alpha   90.00
_cell.angle_beta   90.00
_cell.angle_gamma   90.00
#
_symmetry.space_group_name_H-M   'P 1'
#
loop_
_entity.id
_entity.type
_entity.pdbx_description
1 polymer ?
#
loop_
_entity_poly.entity_id
_entity_poly.type
_entity_poly.pdbx_seq_one_letter_code
_entity_poly.pdbx_strand_id
1 'polypeptide(L)'
;MNLKKTTTIFVFGSIAVVVLFDVDWVLDFGQSNGYEVPAPAVEALYENCYAIKDDAMHRQAFGTIDNPDVQREFISANRAVIAAECRAEFPRQLISVEIDTSPNLIDVRPRFW
;
A
#
# COMPACT_ATOMS: atom_id res chain seq x y z
N MET A 1 29.62 39.22 26.60
CA MET A 1 28.45 39.25 25.70
C MET A 1 27.35 40.04 26.38
N ASN A 2 26.85 41.13 25.76
CA ASN A 2 25.91 42.05 26.41
C ASN A 2 24.52 41.41 26.49
N LEU A 3 24.13 40.94 27.68
CA LEU A 3 22.88 40.22 27.92
C LEU A 3 21.65 40.94 27.32
N LYS A 4 21.60 42.27 27.43
CA LYS A 4 20.54 43.11 26.84
C LYS A 4 20.43 42.98 25.32
N LYS A 5 21.56 42.95 24.61
CA LYS A 5 21.57 42.83 23.14
C LYS A 5 21.11 41.45 22.70
N THR A 6 21.51 40.40 23.42
CA THR A 6 21.09 39.03 23.14
C THR A 6 19.58 38.88 23.36
N THR A 7 19.03 39.40 24.46
CA THR A 7 17.59 39.34 24.73
C THR A 7 16.78 40.07 23.66
N THR A 8 17.21 41.25 23.23
CA THR A 8 16.52 42.01 22.16
C THR A 8 16.48 41.23 20.86
N ILE A 9 17.59 40.60 20.43
CA ILE A 9 17.65 39.83 19.20
C ILE A 9 16.71 38.62 19.25
N PHE A 10 16.67 37.91 20.38
CA PHE A 10 15.75 36.78 20.56
C PHE A 10 14.28 37.20 20.50
N VAL A 11 13.92 38.34 21.11
CA VAL A 11 12.54 38.85 21.10
C VAL A 11 12.11 39.28 19.69
N PHE A 12 12.96 40.01 18.96
CA PHE A 12 12.62 40.40 17.59
C PHE A 12 12.59 39.20 16.64
N GLY A 13 13.50 38.24 16.82
CA GLY A 13 13.51 37.00 16.04
C GLY A 13 12.25 36.16 16.27
N SER A 14 11.78 36.01 17.51
CA SER A 14 10.58 35.23 17.80
C SER A 14 9.31 35.90 17.26
N ILE A 15 9.20 37.22 17.34
CA ILE A 15 8.08 37.98 16.75
C ILE A 15 8.07 37.81 15.23
N ALA A 16 9.23 37.90 14.56
CA ALA A 16 9.31 37.73 13.12
C ALA A 16 8.85 36.34 12.67
N VAL A 17 9.20 35.28 13.41
CA VAL A 17 8.75 33.90 13.13
C VAL A 17 7.23 33.79 13.23
N VAL A 18 6.61 34.33 14.29
CA VAL A 18 5.15 34.29 14.48
C VAL A 18 4.38 35.09 13.43
N VAL A 19 4.96 36.18 12.93
CA VAL A 19 4.30 37.02 11.91
C VAL A 19 4.38 36.36 10.52
N LEU A 20 5.54 35.78 10.19
CA LEU A 20 5.82 35.30 8.84
C LEU A 20 5.40 33.85 8.59
N PHE A 21 5.26 33.04 9.64
CA PHE A 21 4.97 31.62 9.52
C PHE A 21 3.78 31.19 10.37
N ASP A 22 2.96 30.30 9.82
CA ASP A 22 2.07 29.45 10.60
C ASP A 22 2.88 28.27 11.11
N VAL A 23 2.89 28.12 12.43
CA VAL A 23 3.62 27.09 13.13
C VAL A 23 2.60 26.15 13.76
N ASP A 24 2.44 24.98 13.18
CA ASP A 24 1.56 23.94 13.70
C ASP A 24 2.39 22.89 14.43
N TRP A 25 1.96 22.55 15.64
CA TRP A 25 2.52 21.44 16.39
C TRP A 25 1.87 20.15 15.88
N VAL A 26 2.59 19.43 15.02
CA VAL A 26 2.20 18.10 14.58
C VAL A 26 2.88 17.11 15.52
N LEU A 27 2.11 16.38 16.31
CA LEU A 27 2.65 15.32 17.17
C LEU A 27 2.40 13.99 16.47
N ASP A 28 3.09 13.76 15.34
CA ASP A 28 3.04 12.47 14.66
C ASP A 28 4.13 11.55 15.21
N PHE A 29 3.85 10.97 16.37
CA PHE A 29 4.68 9.90 16.98
C PHE A 29 4.17 8.51 16.61
N GLY A 30 3.43 8.39 15.50
CA GLY A 30 2.96 7.09 15.04
C GLY A 30 4.15 6.18 14.75
N GLN A 31 4.42 5.21 15.61
CA GLN A 31 5.24 4.06 15.25
C GLN A 31 4.46 3.32 14.17
N SER A 32 4.83 3.54 12.91
CA SER A 32 4.32 2.75 11.81
C SER A 32 4.69 1.31 12.09
N ASN A 33 3.69 0.48 12.37
CA ASN A 33 3.90 -0.97 12.54
C ASN A 33 4.07 -1.69 11.19
N GLY A 34 4.26 -0.92 10.11
CA GLY A 34 4.12 -1.42 8.75
C GLY A 34 2.74 -2.06 8.52
N TYR A 35 2.59 -2.67 7.35
CA TYR A 35 1.47 -3.57 7.09
C TYR A 35 1.94 -4.74 6.25
N GLU A 36 1.33 -5.90 6.48
CA GLU A 36 1.62 -7.11 5.72
C GLU A 36 0.84 -7.07 4.42
N VAL A 37 1.54 -7.17 3.30
CA VAL A 37 0.93 -7.36 1.98
C VAL A 37 1.37 -8.68 1.37
N PRO A 38 0.54 -9.30 0.53
CA PRO A 38 0.98 -10.40 -0.30
C PRO A 38 2.19 -10.00 -1.15
N ALA A 39 3.20 -10.88 -1.21
CA ALA A 39 4.39 -10.68 -2.00
C ALA A 39 4.00 -10.56 -3.50
N PRO A 40 4.22 -9.40 -4.15
CA PRO A 40 3.69 -9.15 -5.49
C PRO A 40 4.27 -10.11 -6.53
N ALA A 41 5.52 -10.55 -6.36
CA ALA A 41 6.13 -11.53 -7.24
C ALA A 41 5.44 -12.90 -7.19
N VAL A 42 5.01 -13.33 -6.00
CA VAL A 42 4.33 -14.63 -5.82
C VAL A 42 2.88 -14.57 -6.29
N GLU A 43 2.19 -13.47 -6.03
CA GLU A 43 0.83 -13.29 -6.54
C GLU A 43 0.82 -13.20 -8.07
N ALA A 44 1.81 -12.57 -8.71
CA ALA A 44 1.93 -12.55 -10.17
C ALA A 44 2.11 -13.96 -10.77
N LEU A 45 2.89 -14.83 -10.11
CA LEU A 45 3.04 -16.23 -10.52
C LEU A 45 1.73 -17.01 -10.35
N TYR A 46 1.03 -16.81 -9.23
CA TYR A 46 -0.29 -17.39 -8.99
C TYR A 46 -1.30 -16.96 -10.06
N GLU A 47 -1.39 -15.67 -10.39
CA GLU A 47 -2.32 -15.15 -11.39
C GLU A 47 -2.03 -15.72 -12.78
N ASN A 48 -0.74 -15.86 -13.13
CA ASN A 48 -0.33 -16.47 -14.39
C ASN A 48 -0.74 -17.96 -14.45
N CYS A 49 -0.45 -18.74 -13.40
CA CYS A 49 -0.89 -20.13 -13.29
C CYS A 49 -2.41 -20.25 -13.47
N TYR A 50 -3.16 -19.41 -12.74
CA TYR A 50 -4.61 -19.42 -12.78
C TYR A 50 -5.13 -19.11 -14.18
N ALA A 51 -4.60 -18.08 -14.84
CA ALA A 51 -5.00 -17.69 -16.19
C ALA A 51 -4.74 -18.79 -17.22
N ILE A 52 -3.59 -19.45 -17.17
CA ILE A 52 -3.26 -20.55 -18.11
C ILE A 52 -4.22 -21.73 -17.92
N LYS A 53 -4.47 -22.14 -16.66
CA LYS A 53 -5.35 -23.27 -16.37
C LYS A 53 -6.81 -22.96 -16.65
N ASP A 54 -7.27 -21.75 -16.33
CA ASP A 54 -8.63 -21.29 -16.62
C ASP A 54 -8.86 -21.24 -18.13
N ASP A 55 -7.92 -20.73 -18.92
CA ASP A 55 -8.03 -20.71 -20.39
C ASP A 55 -8.01 -22.13 -21.00
N ALA A 56 -7.14 -23.02 -20.51
CA ALA A 56 -7.14 -24.41 -20.94
C ALA A 56 -8.48 -25.11 -20.66
N MET A 57 -9.08 -24.83 -19.50
CA MET A 57 -10.37 -25.36 -19.11
C MET A 57 -11.52 -24.78 -19.94
N HIS A 58 -11.51 -23.48 -20.25
CA HIS A 58 -12.48 -22.89 -21.18
C HIS A 58 -12.38 -23.53 -22.57
N ARG A 59 -11.15 -23.71 -23.09
CA ARG A 59 -10.93 -24.41 -24.37
C ARG A 59 -11.45 -25.84 -24.34
N GLN A 60 -11.26 -26.56 -23.24
CA GLN A 60 -11.82 -27.89 -23.04
C GLN A 60 -13.36 -27.86 -23.04
N ALA A 61 -13.98 -26.97 -22.25
CA ALA A 61 -15.42 -26.87 -22.13
C ALA A 61 -16.07 -26.57 -23.49
N PHE A 62 -15.55 -25.58 -24.22
CA PHE A 62 -16.06 -25.22 -25.55
C PHE A 62 -15.76 -26.27 -26.62
N GLY A 63 -14.69 -27.05 -26.48
CA GLY A 63 -14.32 -28.09 -27.44
C GLY A 63 -15.03 -29.43 -27.24
N THR A 64 -15.62 -29.68 -26.06
CA THR A 64 -16.13 -31.01 -25.68
C THR A 64 -17.59 -31.03 -25.21
N ILE A 65 -18.17 -29.89 -24.83
CA ILE A 65 -19.53 -29.81 -24.32
C ILE A 65 -20.33 -28.93 -25.28
N ASP A 66 -21.40 -29.46 -25.87
CA ASP A 66 -22.24 -28.70 -26.82
C ASP A 66 -23.30 -27.82 -26.14
N ASN A 67 -23.67 -28.12 -24.89
CA ASN A 67 -24.69 -27.37 -24.15
C ASN A 67 -24.07 -26.21 -23.34
N PRO A 68 -24.45 -24.95 -23.60
CA PRO A 68 -23.87 -23.79 -22.90
C PRO A 68 -24.17 -23.75 -21.40
N ASP A 69 -25.31 -24.29 -20.94
CA ASP A 69 -25.64 -24.34 -19.51
C ASP A 69 -24.69 -25.31 -18.78
N VAL A 70 -24.40 -26.45 -19.41
CA VAL A 70 -23.47 -27.45 -18.88
C VAL A 70 -22.02 -26.95 -18.96
N GLN A 71 -21.65 -26.22 -20.01
CA GLN A 71 -20.34 -25.55 -20.09
C GLN A 71 -20.14 -24.59 -18.92
N ARG A 72 -21.14 -23.74 -18.64
CA ARG A 72 -21.07 -22.75 -17.55
C ARG A 72 -20.92 -23.44 -16.20
N GLU A 73 -21.67 -24.51 -15.95
CA GLU A 73 -21.59 -25.24 -14.68
C GLU A 73 -20.27 -26.01 -14.54
N PHE A 74 -19.76 -26.58 -15.64
CA PHE A 74 -18.43 -27.19 -15.66
C PHE A 74 -17.34 -26.16 -15.35
N ILE A 75 -17.39 -24.98 -15.98
CA ILE A 75 -16.44 -23.89 -15.73
C ILE A 75 -16.51 -23.42 -14.28
N SER A 76 -17.72 -23.17 -13.75
CA SER A 76 -17.90 -22.69 -12.38
C SER A 76 -17.41 -23.69 -11.34
N ALA A 77 -17.70 -24.98 -11.52
CA ALA A 77 -17.29 -26.04 -10.61
C ALA A 77 -15.77 -26.22 -10.57
N ASN A 78 -15.09 -26.09 -11.72
CA ASN A 78 -13.64 -26.31 -11.81
C ASN A 78 -12.80 -25.09 -11.38
N ARG A 79 -13.36 -23.87 -11.36
CA ARG A 79 -12.61 -22.67 -10.93
C ARG A 79 -12.05 -22.78 -9.52
N ALA A 80 -12.81 -23.32 -8.57
CA ALA A 80 -12.35 -23.51 -7.20
C ALA A 80 -11.19 -24.52 -7.11
N VAL A 81 -11.21 -25.55 -7.95
CA VAL A 81 -10.15 -26.56 -8.05
C VAL A 81 -8.87 -25.93 -8.61
N ILE A 82 -8.99 -25.19 -9.72
CA ILE A 82 -7.86 -24.49 -10.35
C ILE A 82 -7.23 -23.48 -9.36
N ALA A 83 -8.06 -22.71 -8.66
CA ALA A 83 -7.59 -21.79 -7.62
C ALA A 83 -6.82 -22.52 -6.53
N ALA A 84 -7.34 -23.65 -6.04
CA ALA A 84 -6.68 -24.45 -5.00
C ALA A 84 -5.34 -25.05 -5.49
N GLU A 85 -5.30 -25.58 -6.71
CA GLU A 85 -4.09 -26.13 -7.31
C GLU A 85 -3.00 -25.08 -7.50
N CYS A 86 -3.33 -23.93 -8.11
CA CYS A 86 -2.36 -22.84 -8.27
C CYS A 86 -1.92 -22.28 -6.92
N ARG A 87 -2.78 -22.34 -5.88
CA ARG A 87 -2.40 -21.90 -4.54
C ARG A 87 -1.51 -22.90 -3.79
N ALA A 88 -1.65 -24.19 -4.08
CA ALA A 88 -0.75 -25.21 -3.57
C ALA A 88 0.66 -25.05 -4.18
N GLU A 89 0.76 -24.67 -5.45
CA GLU A 89 2.03 -24.44 -6.14
C GLU A 89 2.69 -23.10 -5.77
N PHE A 90 1.90 -22.03 -5.70
CA PHE A 90 2.34 -20.68 -5.32
C PHE A 90 1.65 -20.25 -4.02
N PRO A 91 2.13 -20.66 -2.84
CA PRO A 91 1.49 -20.36 -1.55
C PRO A 91 1.57 -18.88 -1.21
N ARG A 92 0.62 -18.39 -0.40
CA ARG A 92 0.59 -16.96 0.00
C ARG A 92 1.83 -16.65 0.82
N GLN A 93 2.62 -15.70 0.35
CA GLN A 93 3.73 -15.13 1.10
C GLN A 93 3.38 -13.70 1.47
N LEU A 94 3.58 -13.33 2.73
CA LEU A 94 3.37 -11.98 3.22
C LEU A 94 4.73 -11.30 3.36
N ILE A 95 4.83 -10.07 2.89
CA ILE A 95 5.98 -9.20 3.10
C ILE A 95 5.53 -8.02 3.97
N SER A 96 6.38 -7.61 4.90
CA SER A 96 6.17 -6.41 5.68
C SER A 96 6.59 -5.21 4.85
N VAL A 97 5.69 -4.25 4.69
CA VAL A 97 6.00 -2.92 4.12
C VAL A 97 6.10 -1.95 5.28
N GLU A 98 7.30 -1.45 5.52
CA GLU A 98 7.56 -0.40 6.49
C GLU A 98 7.11 0.94 5.90
N ILE A 99 6.23 1.66 6.59
CA ILE A 99 5.92 3.06 6.24
C ILE A 99 6.93 3.94 6.98
N ASP A 100 7.61 4.81 6.24
CA ASP A 100 8.51 5.81 6.81
C ASP A 100 7.77 6.66 7.83
N THR A 101 8.18 6.58 9.09
CA THR A 101 7.73 7.52 10.12
C THR A 101 8.44 8.84 9.88
N SER A 102 7.70 9.92 9.68
CA SER A 102 8.28 11.27 9.71
C SER A 102 8.15 11.80 11.16
N PRO A 103 9.24 11.90 11.93
CA PRO A 103 9.19 12.55 13.24
C PRO A 103 9.20 14.07 13.07
N ASN A 104 8.14 14.62 12.47
CA ASN A 104 7.96 16.07 12.40
C ASN A 104 7.19 16.53 13.63
N LEU A 105 7.88 17.30 14.48
CA LEU A 105 7.32 17.91 15.70
C LEU A 105 6.68 19.28 15.43
N ILE A 106 7.14 19.95 14.36
CA ILE A 106 6.79 21.33 14.03
C ILE A 106 6.68 21.43 12.52
N ASP A 107 5.49 21.75 12.02
CA ASP A 107 5.29 22.16 10.64
C ASP A 107 5.33 23.70 10.58
N VAL A 108 6.12 24.25 9.67
CA VAL A 108 6.34 25.70 9.53
C VAL A 108 5.97 26.08 8.11
N ARG A 109 4.80 26.70 7.93
CA ARG A 109 4.30 27.11 6.63
C ARG A 109 4.39 28.64 6.47
N PRO A 110 5.02 29.16 5.40
CA PRO A 110 5.08 30.60 5.18
C PRO A 110 3.67 31.14 4.93
N ARG A 111 3.28 32.21 5.62
CA ARG A 111 1.94 32.78 5.49
C ARG A 111 1.67 33.48 4.17
N PHE A 112 2.72 33.88 3.46
CA PHE A 112 2.62 34.81 2.33
C PHE A 112 3.15 34.24 1.01
N TRP A 113 3.49 32.95 0.94
CA TRP A 113 4.03 32.25 -0.24
C TRP A 113 3.16 31.07 -0.63
#